data_AF-A0A381S774-F1
#
_entry.id   AF-A0A381S774-F1
#
_cell.length_a   1.000
_cell.length_b   1.000
_cell.length_c   1.000
_cell.angle_alpha   90.00
_cell.angle_beta   90.00
_cell.angle_gamma   90.00
#
_symmetry.space_group_name_H-M   'P 1'
#
loop_
_entity.id
_entity.type
_entity.pdbx_description
1 polymer ?
#
loop_
_entity_poly.entity_id
_entity_poly.type
_entity_poly.pdbx_seq_one_letter_code
_entity_poly.pdbx_strand_id
1 'polypeptide(L)'
;MKNYQDGIRGNHPQDIFGQSMRLSIMNLSDNELQALAEHISTIRVDKQPQSIKGDTETGKFVFEHCISCHGEFGEGDQTIGAPRLTGQSDWYLYQQMINFQKDIRGNHQDDLYGKLMKDMAYMFNEEMLRDVVSYISTIDQVDNKESVK
;
A
#
# COMPACT_ATOMS: atom_id res chain seq x y z
N MET A 1 -0.50 1.96 11.71
CA MET A 1 -0.40 3.44 11.71
C MET A 1 0.77 3.99 12.53
N LYS A 2 1.36 3.18 13.43
CA LYS A 2 2.49 3.58 14.31
C LYS A 2 3.66 4.26 13.59
N ASN A 3 4.12 3.73 12.45
CA ASN A 3 5.20 4.36 11.68
C ASN A 3 4.92 5.82 11.26
N TYR A 4 3.65 6.21 11.05
CA TYR A 4 3.32 7.61 10.77
C TYR A 4 3.34 8.45 12.05
N GLN A 5 2.78 7.94 13.15
CA GLN A 5 2.79 8.60 14.46
C GLN A 5 4.23 8.89 14.92
N ASP A 6 5.13 7.92 14.75
CA ASP A 6 6.54 8.02 15.17
C ASP A 6 7.41 8.83 14.18
N GLY A 7 6.84 9.28 13.06
CA GLY A 7 7.58 10.04 12.03
C GLY A 7 8.53 9.21 11.16
N ILE A 8 8.47 7.88 11.24
CA ILE A 8 9.19 6.95 10.34
C ILE A 8 8.66 7.11 8.90
N ARG A 9 7.35 7.33 8.75
CA ARG A 9 6.66 7.64 7.47
C ARG A 9 6.00 9.01 7.54
N GLY A 10 5.82 9.66 6.38
CA GLY A 10 5.18 10.99 6.33
C GLY A 10 6.04 12.13 6.86
N ASN A 11 7.35 11.96 6.93
CA ASN A 11 8.31 13.00 7.33
C ASN A 11 9.07 13.62 6.14
N HIS A 12 8.98 13.03 4.95
CA HIS A 12 9.64 13.56 3.76
C HIS A 12 8.85 14.75 3.19
N PRO A 13 9.49 15.89 2.83
CA PRO A 13 8.80 17.09 2.34
C PRO A 13 7.90 16.87 1.12
N GLN A 14 8.25 15.89 0.27
CA GLN A 14 7.47 15.53 -0.93
C GLN A 14 6.32 14.56 -0.65
N ASP A 15 6.25 13.97 0.56
CA ASP A 15 5.15 13.08 0.96
C ASP A 15 4.00 13.89 1.57
N ILE A 16 3.31 14.70 0.76
CA ILE A 16 2.27 15.62 1.23
C ILE A 16 1.13 14.85 1.93
N PHE A 17 0.68 13.75 1.34
CA PHE A 17 -0.39 12.92 1.91
C PHE A 17 0.08 12.18 3.17
N GLY A 18 1.33 11.69 3.19
CA GLY A 18 1.89 11.09 4.39
C GLY A 18 2.09 12.08 5.53
N GLN A 19 2.44 13.33 5.24
CA GLN A 19 2.49 14.41 6.23
C GLN A 19 1.11 14.70 6.81
N SER A 20 0.08 14.77 5.97
CA SER A 20 -1.32 14.93 6.41
C SER A 20 -1.75 13.80 7.35
N MET A 21 -1.45 12.54 6.97
CA MET A 21 -1.70 11.37 7.80
C MET A 21 -0.95 11.47 9.14
N ARG A 22 0.35 11.80 9.12
CA ARG A 22 1.16 11.96 10.33
C ARG A 22 0.58 13.02 11.26
N LEU A 23 0.30 14.23 10.75
CA LEU A 23 -0.23 15.33 11.56
C LEU A 23 -1.57 15.00 12.20
N SER A 24 -2.38 14.17 11.53
CA SER A 24 -3.69 13.75 12.03
C SER A 24 -3.60 12.80 13.22
N ILE A 25 -2.50 12.04 13.37
CA ILE A 25 -2.38 11.00 14.41
C ILE A 25 -1.22 11.18 15.39
N MET A 26 -0.32 12.13 15.16
CA MET A 26 0.93 12.26 15.94
C MET A 26 0.70 12.56 17.43
N ASN A 27 -0.47 13.07 17.81
CA ASN A 27 -0.83 13.39 19.20
C ASN A 27 -1.81 12.38 19.83
N LEU A 28 -2.18 11.31 19.11
CA LEU A 28 -3.02 10.26 19.68
C LEU A 28 -2.18 9.39 20.63
N SER A 29 -2.81 8.90 21.69
CA SER A 29 -2.26 7.82 22.52
C SER A 29 -2.29 6.48 21.77
N ASP A 30 -1.54 5.49 22.25
CA ASP A 30 -1.55 4.14 21.65
C ASP A 30 -2.95 3.50 21.71
N ASN A 31 -3.70 3.74 22.79
CA ASN A 31 -5.08 3.26 22.94
C ASN A 31 -6.03 3.91 21.93
N GLU A 32 -5.91 5.22 21.71
CA GLU A 32 -6.72 5.93 20.70
C GLU A 32 -6.35 5.50 19.28
N LEU A 33 -5.07 5.27 19.02
CA LEU A 33 -4.60 4.77 17.72
C LEU A 33 -5.14 3.37 17.42
N GLN A 34 -5.17 2.50 18.44
CA GLN A 34 -5.75 1.17 18.35
C GLN A 34 -7.27 1.24 18.11
N ALA A 35 -7.99 2.05 18.88
CA ALA A 35 -9.43 2.25 18.69
C ALA A 35 -9.76 2.82 17.30
N LEU A 36 -8.94 3.73 16.78
CA LEU A 36 -9.06 4.25 15.42
C LEU A 36 -8.83 3.15 14.38
N ALA A 37 -7.82 2.29 14.56
CA ALA A 37 -7.55 1.17 13.66
C ALA A 37 -8.72 0.19 13.61
N GLU A 38 -9.26 -0.16 14.79
CA GLU A 38 -10.43 -1.02 14.93
C GLU A 38 -11.65 -0.40 14.23
N HIS A 39 -11.92 0.89 14.43
CA HIS A 39 -13.01 1.57 13.76
C HIS A 39 -12.86 1.55 12.24
N ILE A 40 -11.68 1.92 11.71
CA ILE A 40 -11.41 1.92 10.27
C ILE A 40 -11.61 0.53 9.65
N SER A 41 -11.28 -0.54 10.37
CA SER A 41 -11.49 -1.92 9.89
C SER A 41 -12.97 -2.27 9.67
N THR A 42 -13.89 -1.54 10.29
CA THR A 42 -15.34 -1.73 10.13
C THR A 42 -15.95 -0.90 8.99
N ILE A 43 -15.21 0.08 8.48
CA ILE A 43 -15.69 0.99 7.42
C ILE A 43 -15.78 0.19 6.11
N ARG A 44 -16.97 0.22 5.49
CA ARG A 44 -17.15 -0.31 4.14
C ARG A 44 -16.64 0.72 3.13
N VAL A 45 -15.74 0.29 2.27
CA VAL A 45 -15.19 1.11 1.19
C VAL A 45 -15.75 0.63 -0.13
N ASP A 46 -16.39 1.52 -0.88
CA ASP A 46 -16.85 1.21 -2.23
C ASP A 46 -15.67 1.11 -3.21
N LYS A 47 -15.86 0.35 -4.29
CA LYS A 47 -14.86 0.24 -5.36
C LYS A 47 -14.54 1.63 -5.90
N GLN A 48 -13.28 2.01 -5.78
CA GLN A 48 -12.79 3.31 -6.22
C GLN A 48 -12.72 3.36 -7.76
N PRO A 49 -13.01 4.52 -8.39
CA PRO A 49 -12.90 4.64 -9.83
C PRO A 49 -11.44 4.47 -10.28
N GLN A 50 -11.26 3.84 -11.44
CA GLN A 50 -9.95 3.70 -12.06
C GLN A 50 -9.54 5.04 -12.71
N SER A 51 -8.37 5.53 -12.33
CA SER A 51 -7.75 6.78 -12.78
C SER A 51 -6.40 6.58 -13.48
N ILE A 52 -5.71 5.46 -13.20
CA ILE A 52 -4.42 5.09 -13.79
C ILE A 52 -4.68 4.23 -15.02
N LYS A 53 -4.02 4.59 -16.13
CA LYS A 53 -4.03 3.81 -17.37
C LYS A 53 -2.64 3.29 -17.65
N GLY A 54 -2.53 1.98 -17.84
CA GLY A 54 -1.31 1.26 -18.19
C GLY A 54 -1.65 -0.05 -18.91
N ASP A 55 -0.65 -0.69 -19.49
CA ASP A 55 -0.79 -1.97 -20.16
C ASP A 55 -0.97 -3.11 -19.14
N THR A 56 -2.15 -3.73 -19.16
CA THR A 56 -2.47 -4.82 -18.23
C THR A 56 -1.74 -6.12 -18.53
N GLU A 57 -1.25 -6.34 -19.77
CA GLU A 57 -0.47 -7.54 -20.09
C GLU A 57 0.92 -7.44 -19.46
N THR A 58 1.61 -6.32 -19.66
CA THR A 58 2.86 -6.00 -18.96
C THR A 58 2.65 -5.98 -17.45
N GLY A 59 1.55 -5.37 -16.99
CA GLY A 59 1.21 -5.30 -15.57
C GLY A 59 1.04 -6.68 -14.91
N LYS A 60 0.43 -7.63 -15.62
CA LYS A 60 0.29 -9.01 -15.16
C LYS A 60 1.65 -9.69 -14.98
N PHE A 61 2.57 -9.52 -15.94
CA PHE A 61 3.92 -10.06 -15.84
C PHE A 61 4.69 -9.47 -14.66
N VAL A 62 4.59 -8.16 -14.43
CA VAL A 62 5.19 -7.51 -13.26
C VAL A 62 4.59 -8.06 -11.96
N PHE A 63 3.27 -8.26 -11.92
CA PHE A 63 2.56 -8.75 -10.73
C PHE A 63 3.00 -10.15 -10.27
N GLU A 64 3.52 -11.00 -11.15
CA GLU A 64 4.06 -12.32 -10.76
C GLU A 64 5.15 -12.22 -9.68
N HIS A 65 5.89 -11.11 -9.64
CA HIS A 65 6.92 -10.84 -8.63
C HIS A 65 6.33 -10.39 -7.28
N CYS A 66 5.06 -9.95 -7.27
CA CYS A 66 4.36 -9.44 -6.10
C CYS A 66 3.63 -10.55 -5.31
N ILE A 67 3.22 -11.62 -6.00
CA ILE A 67 2.35 -12.68 -5.47
C ILE A 67 2.91 -13.34 -4.21
N SER A 68 4.23 -13.56 -4.16
CA SER A 68 4.89 -14.26 -3.04
C SER A 68 4.64 -13.61 -1.67
N CYS A 69 4.40 -12.29 -1.64
CA CYS A 69 4.10 -11.55 -0.43
C CYS A 69 2.65 -11.05 -0.39
N HIS A 70 2.11 -10.60 -1.53
CA HIS A 70 0.80 -9.94 -1.57
C HIS A 70 -0.37 -10.88 -1.91
N GLY A 71 -0.10 -12.15 -2.20
CA GLY A 71 -1.10 -13.14 -2.59
C GLY A 71 -1.42 -13.12 -4.09
N GLU A 72 -2.02 -14.22 -4.57
CA GLU A 72 -2.35 -14.44 -5.99
C GLU A 72 -3.37 -13.42 -6.50
N PHE A 73 -4.25 -12.94 -5.62
CA PHE A 73 -5.28 -11.96 -5.91
C PHE A 73 -5.01 -10.61 -5.20
N GLY A 74 -3.77 -10.37 -4.76
CA GLY A 74 -3.41 -9.16 -4.04
C GLY A 74 -4.15 -9.00 -2.71
N GLU A 75 -4.63 -10.10 -2.12
CA GLU A 75 -5.42 -10.14 -0.89
C GLU A 75 -4.63 -9.76 0.37
N GLY A 76 -3.30 -9.78 0.27
CA GLY A 76 -2.35 -9.54 1.35
C GLY A 76 -2.17 -10.74 2.28
N ASP A 77 -1.11 -10.68 3.09
CA ASP A 77 -0.83 -11.68 4.12
C ASP A 77 -0.44 -10.97 5.43
N GLN A 78 -1.33 -11.03 6.41
CA GLN A 78 -1.13 -10.40 7.71
C GLN A 78 0.01 -11.06 8.52
N THR A 79 0.32 -12.34 8.28
CA THR A 79 1.34 -13.07 9.03
C THR A 79 2.75 -12.55 8.77
N ILE A 80 2.99 -12.01 7.57
CA ILE A 80 4.25 -11.38 7.15
C ILE A 80 4.14 -9.86 7.05
N GLY A 81 3.00 -9.28 7.41
CA GLY A 81 2.76 -7.83 7.37
C GLY A 81 2.58 -7.26 5.95
N ALA A 82 2.31 -8.11 4.95
CA ALA A 82 2.05 -7.68 3.58
C ALA A 82 0.61 -7.15 3.45
N PRO A 83 0.42 -5.87 3.10
CA PRO A 83 -0.91 -5.30 2.98
C PRO A 83 -1.65 -5.84 1.75
N ARG A 84 -2.98 -5.83 1.83
CA ARG A 84 -3.87 -6.00 0.69
C ARG A 84 -3.64 -4.89 -0.34
N LEU A 85 -3.55 -5.28 -1.61
CA LEU A 85 -3.42 -4.38 -2.76
C LEU A 85 -4.77 -4.14 -3.44
N THR A 86 -5.61 -5.17 -3.54
CA THR A 86 -6.92 -5.05 -4.18
C THR A 86 -7.90 -4.22 -3.37
N GLY A 87 -8.74 -3.45 -4.06
CA GLY A 87 -9.71 -2.54 -3.45
C GLY A 87 -9.17 -1.20 -2.99
N GLN A 88 -7.86 -1.01 -3.03
CA GLN A 88 -7.24 0.30 -2.85
C GLN A 88 -7.43 1.17 -4.10
N SER A 89 -7.43 2.49 -3.93
CA SER A 89 -7.39 3.40 -5.08
C SER A 89 -6.11 3.22 -5.88
N ASP A 90 -6.24 3.15 -7.20
CA ASP A 90 -5.11 2.97 -8.11
C ASP A 90 -4.12 4.14 -8.07
N TRP A 91 -4.60 5.37 -7.98
CA TRP A 91 -3.74 6.56 -7.80
C TRP A 91 -2.88 6.44 -6.54
N TYR A 92 -3.43 5.88 -5.47
CA TYR A 92 -2.72 5.72 -4.21
C TYR A 92 -1.66 4.64 -4.33
N LEU A 93 -2.00 3.48 -4.92
CA LEU A 93 -1.03 2.42 -5.18
C LEU A 93 0.14 2.92 -6.03
N TYR A 94 -0.16 3.62 -7.13
CA TYR A 94 0.86 4.20 -8.00
C TYR A 94 1.72 5.21 -7.24
N GLN A 95 1.10 6.13 -6.48
CA GLN A 95 1.84 7.10 -5.66
C GLN A 95 2.77 6.42 -4.66
N GLN A 96 2.34 5.32 -4.01
CA GLN A 96 3.21 4.60 -3.08
C GLN A 96 4.39 3.95 -3.80
N MET A 97 4.18 3.33 -4.96
CA MET A 97 5.28 2.76 -5.75
C MET A 97 6.30 3.82 -6.17
N ILE A 98 5.83 4.99 -6.62
CA ILE A 98 6.70 6.13 -6.95
C ILE A 98 7.42 6.66 -5.71
N ASN A 99 6.75 6.74 -4.56
CA ASN A 99 7.37 7.18 -3.31
C ASN A 99 8.47 6.22 -2.84
N PHE A 100 8.27 4.92 -3.00
CA PHE A 100 9.28 3.90 -2.71
C PHE A 100 10.48 4.03 -3.66
N GLN A 101 10.22 4.12 -4.98
CA GLN A 101 11.27 4.26 -5.99
C GLN A 101 12.09 5.56 -5.84
N LYS A 102 11.49 6.64 -5.30
CA LYS A 102 12.15 7.95 -5.14
C LYS A 102 12.71 8.21 -3.74
N ASP A 103 12.84 7.17 -2.90
CA ASP A 103 13.32 7.31 -1.51
C ASP A 103 12.47 8.21 -0.59
N ILE A 104 11.27 8.57 -1.03
CA ILE A 104 10.32 9.37 -0.27
C ILE A 104 9.72 8.53 0.87
N ARG A 105 9.53 7.23 0.62
CA ARG A 105 9.05 6.24 1.58
C ARG A 105 10.02 5.05 1.61
N GLY A 106 10.22 4.43 2.78
CA GLY A 106 11.14 3.30 2.92
C GLY A 106 12.62 3.66 3.08
N ASN A 107 12.97 4.95 3.19
CA ASN A 107 14.36 5.37 3.40
C ASN A 107 14.76 5.45 4.89
N HIS A 108 13.79 5.51 5.82
CA HIS A 108 14.08 5.55 7.25
C HIS A 108 14.65 4.21 7.73
N GLN A 109 15.63 4.25 8.65
CA GLN A 109 16.33 3.05 9.10
C GLN A 109 15.38 1.99 9.70
N ASP A 110 14.35 2.46 10.40
CA ASP A 110 13.35 1.63 11.07
C ASP A 110 12.14 1.26 10.18
N ASP A 111 12.08 1.70 8.92
CA ASP A 111 11.01 1.30 7.98
C ASP A 111 11.34 0.00 7.26
N LEU A 112 11.46 -1.11 8.00
CA LEU A 112 11.87 -2.42 7.44
C LEU A 112 11.04 -2.85 6.23
N TYR A 113 9.71 -2.82 6.34
CA TYR A 113 8.82 -3.16 5.23
C TYR A 113 8.87 -2.14 4.09
N GLY A 114 9.12 -0.86 4.41
CA GLY A 114 9.29 0.17 3.39
C GLY A 114 10.56 -0.02 2.58
N LYS A 115 11.65 -0.48 3.20
CA LYS A 115 12.90 -0.84 2.50
C LYS A 115 12.68 -2.01 1.54
N LEU A 116 11.97 -3.05 1.97
CA LEU A 116 11.61 -4.18 1.10
C LEU A 116 10.84 -3.69 -0.14
N MET A 117 9.83 -2.83 0.05
CA MET A 117 9.08 -2.29 -1.08
C MET A 117 9.86 -1.30 -1.94
N LYS A 118 10.81 -0.56 -1.36
CA LYS A 118 11.78 0.26 -2.10
C LYS A 118 12.64 -0.60 -3.02
N ASP A 119 13.22 -1.68 -2.51
CA ASP A 119 14.03 -2.61 -3.31
C ASP A 119 13.18 -3.25 -4.43
N MET A 120 11.93 -3.63 -4.13
CA MET A 120 10.97 -4.11 -5.13
C MET A 120 10.68 -3.05 -6.21
N ALA A 121 10.46 -1.80 -5.82
CA ALA A 121 10.14 -0.72 -6.75
C ALA A 121 11.30 -0.38 -7.68
N TYR A 122 12.55 -0.57 -7.25
CA TYR A 122 13.74 -0.35 -8.09
C TYR A 122 13.95 -1.39 -9.18
N MET A 123 13.36 -2.59 -9.06
CA MET A 123 13.46 -3.61 -10.11
C MET A 123 12.71 -3.23 -11.39
N PHE A 124 11.81 -2.24 -11.30
CA PHE A 124 10.92 -1.85 -12.39
C PHE A 124 11.08 -0.37 -12.71
N ASN A 125 10.80 0.01 -13.95
CA ASN A 125 10.71 1.41 -14.33
C ASN A 125 9.31 1.98 -14.00
N GLU A 126 9.14 3.31 -14.08
CA GLU A 126 7.86 3.97 -13.76
C GLU A 126 6.67 3.50 -14.65
N GLU A 127 6.93 3.06 -15.88
CA GLU A 127 5.89 2.54 -16.79
C GLU A 127 5.39 1.18 -16.30
N MET A 128 6.30 0.24 -16.03
CA MET A 128 5.99 -1.06 -15.44
C MET A 128 5.27 -0.95 -14.09
N LEU A 129 5.66 0.03 -13.26
CA LEU A 129 4.97 0.32 -11.99
C LEU A 129 3.54 0.86 -12.19
N ARG A 130 3.28 1.57 -13.29
CA ARG A 130 1.94 2.01 -13.67
C ARG A 130 1.10 0.86 -14.21
N ASP A 131 1.72 0.02 -15.01
CA ASP A 131 1.11 -1.14 -15.64
C ASP A 131 0.65 -2.16 -14.59
N VAL A 132 1.48 -2.46 -13.59
CA VAL A 132 1.09 -3.37 -12.50
C VAL A 132 -0.08 -2.81 -11.68
N VAL A 133 -0.15 -1.49 -11.47
CA VAL A 133 -1.28 -0.86 -10.78
C VAL A 133 -2.55 -0.90 -11.63
N SER A 134 -2.42 -0.68 -12.95
CA SER A 134 -3.51 -0.87 -13.91
C SER A 134 -4.04 -2.30 -13.84
N TYR A 135 -3.16 -3.30 -13.82
CA TYR A 135 -3.52 -4.71 -13.69
C TYR A 135 -4.17 -5.04 -12.34
N ILE A 136 -3.62 -4.61 -11.21
CA ILE A 136 -4.20 -4.83 -9.88
C ILE A 136 -5.65 -4.33 -9.81
N SER A 137 -5.95 -3.23 -10.51
CA SER A 137 -7.29 -2.64 -10.54
C SER A 137 -8.31 -3.50 -11.30
N THR A 138 -7.85 -4.45 -12.11
CA THR A 138 -8.70 -5.44 -12.81
C THR A 138 -8.97 -6.68 -11.98
N ILE A 139 -8.19 -6.93 -10.92
CA ILE A 139 -8.39 -8.08 -10.03
C ILE A 139 -9.62 -7.80 -9.16
N ASP A 140 -10.60 -8.71 -9.21
CA ASP A 140 -11.76 -8.63 -8.33
C ASP A 140 -11.34 -8.88 -6.87
N GLN A 141 -11.94 -8.12 -5.95
CA GLN A 141 -11.71 -8.33 -4.54
C GLN A 141 -12.30 -9.68 -4.13
N VAL A 142 -11.44 -10.63 -3.76
CA VAL A 142 -11.88 -11.84 -3.08
C VAL A 142 -11.94 -11.54 -1.58
N ASP A 143 -13.16 -11.41 -1.07
CA ASP A 143 -13.40 -11.33 0.37
C ASP A 143 -13.35 -12.75 0.94
N ASN A 144 -12.21 -13.13 1.52
CA ASN A 144 -12.13 -14.34 2.34
C ASN A 144 -12.85 -14.09 3.69
N LYS A 145 -14.18 -14.08 3.66
CA LYS A 145 -15.07 -14.11 4.84
C LYS A 145 -15.57 -15.53 5.14
N GLU A 146 -14.77 -16.56 4.88
CA GLU A 146 -15.04 -17.93 5.34
C GLU A 146 -13.79 -18.54 6.00
N SER A 147 -13.53 -18.18 7.25
CA SER A 147 -12.75 -19.03 8.19
C SER A 147 -12.91 -18.55 9.63
N VAL A 148 -14.16 -18.37 10.07
CA VAL A 148 -14.53 -18.52 11.48
C VAL A 148 -15.83 -19.31 11.52
N LYS A 149 -15.70 -20.64 11.57
CA LYS A 149 -16.69 -21.51 12.20
C LYS A 149 -16.11 -21.93 13.54
#